data_AF-A0A9D5VZ15-F1
#
_entry.id   AF-A0A9D5VZ15-F1
#
_cell.length_a   1.000
_cell.length_b   1.000
_cell.length_c   1.000
_cell.angle_alpha   90.00
_cell.angle_beta   90.00
_cell.angle_gamma   90.00
#
_symmetry.space_group_name_H-M   'P 1'
#
loop_
_entity.id
_entity.type
_entity.pdbx_description
1 polymer ?
#
loop_
_entity_poly.entity_id
_entity_poly.type
_entity_poly.pdbx_seq_one_letter_code
_entity_poly.pdbx_strand_id
1 'polypeptide(L)' 'MDNVMLIGRVSGLLGQGRASVVLDRSNIIVNLNDNAVKAGDKVMVTGTNDRYDYFKTISAGSAPSTVRV' A
#
# COMPACT_ATOMS: atom_id res chain seq x y z
N MET A 1 -17.53 9.20 -8.19
CA MET A 1 -16.61 9.06 -7.05
C MET A 1 -15.23 8.91 -7.64
N ASP A 2 -14.42 9.94 -7.57
CA ASP A 2 -13.08 9.93 -8.12
C ASP A 2 -12.16 9.16 -7.18
N ASN A 3 -11.69 8.00 -7.62
CA ASN A 3 -10.70 7.23 -6.88
C ASN A 3 -9.33 7.87 -7.13
N VAL A 4 -8.69 8.34 -6.07
CA VAL A 4 -7.34 8.92 -6.17
C VAL A 4 -6.33 7.80 -5.99
N MET A 5 -5.45 7.67 -6.98
CA MET A 5 -4.40 6.67 -6.98
C MET A 5 -3.07 7.32 -6.60
N LEU A 6 -2.46 6.83 -5.53
CA LEU A 6 -1.28 7.41 -4.90
C LEU A 6 -0.20 6.34 -4.77
N ILE A 7 1.05 6.73 -4.98
CA ILE A 7 2.20 5.84 -4.82
C ILE A 7 2.95 6.27 -3.57
N GLY A 8 3.14 5.32 -2.66
CA GLY A 8 3.82 5.52 -1.40
C GLY A 8 4.91 4.51 -1.12
N ARG A 9 5.62 4.73 -0.02
CA ARG A 9 6.59 3.77 0.51
C ARG A 9 6.17 3.30 1.89
N VAL A 10 6.23 2.00 2.12
CA VAL A 10 5.91 1.41 3.42
C VAL A 10 6.99 1.83 4.41
N SER A 11 6.61 2.61 5.42
CA SER A 11 7.51 3.01 6.51
C SER A 11 7.66 1.91 7.55
N GLY A 12 6.61 1.12 7.78
CA GLY A 12 6.61 0.08 8.79
C GLY A 12 5.32 -0.74 8.81
N LEU A 13 5.41 -1.95 9.36
CA LEU A 13 4.29 -2.85 9.56
C LEU A 13 3.76 -2.65 10.99
N LEU A 14 2.46 -2.42 11.12
CA LEU A 14 1.79 -2.12 12.39
C LEU A 14 1.20 -3.37 13.07
N GLY A 15 1.36 -4.55 12.45
CA GLY A 15 0.71 -5.80 12.87
C GLY A 15 -0.73 -5.91 12.36
N GLN A 16 -1.34 -7.09 12.51
CA GLN A 16 -2.73 -7.37 12.11
C GLN A 16 -3.05 -7.08 10.63
N GLY A 17 -2.07 -7.23 9.73
CA GLY A 17 -2.26 -6.91 8.31
C GLY A 17 -2.43 -5.42 8.06
N ARG A 18 -1.76 -4.55 8.83
CA ARG A 18 -1.76 -3.09 8.60
C ARG A 18 -0.35 -2.57 8.41
N ALA A 19 -0.21 -1.53 7.61
CA ALA A 19 1.06 -0.86 7.38
C ALA A 19 0.93 0.66 7.41
N SER A 20 1.99 1.31 7.86
CA SER A 20 2.16 2.75 7.66
C SER A 20 2.85 2.99 6.33
N VAL A 21 2.23 3.82 5.49
CA VAL A 21 2.73 4.19 4.17
C VAL A 21 2.95 5.70 4.14
N VAL A 22 4.16 6.10 3.77
CA VAL A 22 4.51 7.49 3.49
C VAL A 22 4.05 7.83 2.08
N LEU A 23 3.20 8.83 1.96
CA LEU A 23 2.77 9.46 0.71
C LEU A 23 3.27 10.90 0.69
N ASP A 24 4.21 11.22 -0.19
CA ASP A 24 4.87 12.54 -0.29
C ASP A 24 5.48 13.00 1.06
N ARG A 25 4.68 13.67 1.91
CA ARG A 25 5.05 14.17 3.24
C ARG A 25 4.06 13.76 4.35
N SER A 26 3.10 12.91 4.03
CA SER A 26 2.06 12.43 4.96
C SER A 26 2.21 10.94 5.21
N ASN A 27 2.05 10.52 6.47
CA ASN A 27 1.93 9.11 6.81
C ASN A 27 0.46 8.72 6.88
N ILE A 28 0.09 7.69 6.14
CA ILE A 28 -1.23 7.07 6.22
C ILE A 28 -1.13 5.63 6.73
N ILE A 29 -2.24 5.12 7.27
CA ILE A 29 -2.35 3.72 7.65
C ILE A 29 -3.22 3.02 6.62
N VAL A 30 -2.69 1.96 6.02
CA VAL A 30 -3.40 1.14 5.04
C VAL A 30 -3.62 -0.26 5.61
N ASN A 31 -4.75 -0.86 5.25
CA ASN A 31 -4.97 -2.28 5.49
C ASN A 31 -4.33 -3.07 4.36
N LEU A 32 -3.37 -3.91 4.72
CA LEU A 32 -2.73 -4.87 3.84
C LEU A 32 -3.61 -6.12 3.79
N ASN A 33 -4.31 -6.31 2.67
CA ASN A 33 -4.95 -7.60 2.40
C ASN A 33 -3.93 -8.69 2.05
N ASP A 34 -2.68 -8.32 1.75
CA ASP A 34 -1.62 -9.24 1.39
C ASP A 34 -0.46 -9.15 2.40
N ASN A 35 -0.12 -10.28 3.02
CA ASN A 35 0.99 -10.39 3.97
C ASN A 35 2.37 -10.27 3.30
N ALA A 36 2.43 -10.19 1.97
CA ALA A 36 3.68 -10.08 1.22
C ALA A 36 4.37 -8.69 1.32
N VAL A 37 3.70 -7.67 1.86
CA VAL A 37 4.23 -6.30 1.92
C VAL A 37 5.24 -6.14 3.06
N LYS A 38 6.39 -5.53 2.76
CA LYS A 38 7.49 -5.31 3.71
C LYS A 38 7.82 -3.83 3.87
N ALA A 39 8.44 -3.49 4.99
CA ALA A 39 8.99 -2.14 5.18
C ALA A 39 10.00 -1.81 4.07
N GLY A 40 9.87 -0.64 3.48
CA GLY A 40 10.66 -0.19 2.35
C GLY A 40 10.05 -0.45 0.98
N ASP A 41 9.02 -1.28 0.86
CA ASP A 41 8.32 -1.53 -0.40
C ASP A 41 7.63 -0.28 -0.91
N LYS A 42 7.61 -0.11 -2.24
CA LYS A 42 6.73 0.85 -2.89
C LYS A 42 5.38 0.21 -3.09
N VAL A 43 4.32 0.92 -2.73
CA VAL A 43 2.95 0.42 -2.80
C VAL A 43 2.06 1.42 -3.51
N MET A 44 1.10 0.89 -4.24
CA MET A 44 0.02 1.68 -4.82
C MET A 44 -1.18 1.62 -3.89
N VAL A 45 -1.59 2.79 -3.44
CA VAL A 45 -2.73 2.98 -2.55
C VAL A 45 -3.81 3.68 -3.36
N THR A 46 -5.02 3.15 -3.33
CA THR A 46 -6.17 3.89 -3.87
C THR A 46 -7.03 4.32 -2.70
N GLY A 47 -7.45 5.57 -2.70
CA GLY A 47 -8.33 6.09 -1.68
C GLY A 47 -9.56 6.75 -2.28
N THR A 48 -10.65 6.65 -1.54
CA THR A 48 -11.72 7.66 -1.57
C THR A 48 -11.47 8.60 -0.38
N ASN A 49 -12.02 9.83 -0.41
CA ASN A 49 -11.70 10.94 0.51
C ASN A 49 -11.55 10.55 2.01
N ASP A 50 -12.21 9.48 2.47
CA ASP A 50 -12.22 9.03 3.87
C ASP A 50 -11.54 7.67 4.13
N ARG A 51 -11.06 6.95 3.10
CA ARG A 51 -10.54 5.58 3.26
C ARG A 51 -9.50 5.24 2.20
N TYR A 52 -8.32 4.82 2.66
CA TYR A 52 -7.22 4.35 1.81
C TYR A 52 -7.12 2.83 1.89
N ASP A 53 -7.29 2.16 0.75
CA ASP A 53 -7.10 0.73 0.60
C ASP A 53 -5.85 0.45 -0.22
N TYR A 54 -5.09 -0.56 0.21
CA TYR A 54 -3.91 -1.00 -0.50
C TYR A 54 -4.31 -1.96 -1.64
N PHE A 55 -3.77 -1.71 -2.84
CA PHE A 55 -4.12 -2.48 -4.03
C PHE A 55 -2.99 -3.35 -4.57
N LYS A 56 -1.73 -2.87 -4.52
CA LYS A 56 -0.62 -3.62 -5.14
C LYS A 56 0.77 -3.16 -4.69
N THR A 57 1.71 -4.09 -4.56
CA THR A 57 3.14 -3.80 -4.37
C THR A 57 3.75 -3.48 -5.73
N ILE A 58 4.47 -2.37 -5.81
CA ILE A 58 5.30 -1.97 -6.94
C ILE A 58 6.76 -2.23 -6.53
N SER A 59 7.08 -3.46 -6.13
CA SER A 59 8.46 -3.81 -5.76
C SER A 59 9.33 -3.87 -7.01
N ALA A 60 10.31 -2.99 -7.10
CA ALA A 60 11.42 -3.10 -8.05
C ALA A 60 12.36 -4.20 -7.55
N GLY A 61 12.13 -5.47 -7.92
CA GLY A 61 13.14 -6.50 -7.66
C GLY A 61 12.71 -7.97 -7.74
N SER A 62 11.45 -8.33 -7.50
CA SER A 62 11.01 -9.72 -7.66
C SER A 62 9.55 -9.76 -8.07
N ALA A 63 9.26 -10.64 -9.03
CA ALA A 63 8.08 -10.68 -9.89
C ALA A 63 6.74 -10.34 -9.20
N PRO A 64 5.83 -9.61 -9.89
CA PRO A 64 4.50 -9.37 -9.37
C PRO A 64 3.75 -10.70 -9.23
N SER A 65 3.42 -11.10 -7.99
CA SER A 65 2.42 -12.14 -7.77
C SER A 65 1.07 -11.61 -8.25
N THR A 66 0.66 -12.08 -9.43
CA THR A 66 -0.65 -11.84 -10.01
C THR A 66 -1.72 -12.42 -9.09
N VAL A 67 -2.48 -11.56 -8.41
CA VAL A 67 -3.77 -11.96 -7.82
C VAL A 67 -4.74 -12.13 -8.98
N ARG A 68 -5.03 -13.39 -9.34
CA ARG A 68 -6.16 -13.72 -10.23
C ARG A 68 -7.45 -13.51 -9.43
N VAL A 69 -8.29 -12.60 -9.92
CA VAL A 69 -9.71 -12.49 -9.52
C VAL A 69 -10.50 -13.59 -10.19
#